data_AF-A0A8B7YK77-F1
#
_entry.id   AF-A0A8B7YK77-F1
#
_cell.length_a   1.000
_cell.length_b   1.000
_cell.length_c   1.000
_cell.angle_alpha   90.00
_cell.angle_beta   90.00
_cell.angle_gamma   90.00
#
_symmetry.space_group_name_H-M   'P 1'
#
loop_
_entity.id
_entity.type
_entity.pdbx_description
1 polymer ?
#
loop_
_entity_poly.entity_id
_entity_poly.type
_entity_poly.pdbx_seq_one_letter_code
_entity_poly.pdbx_strand_id
1 'polypeptide(L)'
;MGDAGHSGFHWTLAEATSKQVTQIGASACGATAVINTLKVLKIEKDQEEIASAVNTRLRANNAPLPEYLFSRSIAGVTHADIIEGLEKASGGEVFSRFFHLYPKRVVNLPSWLTGWINQGAVPIATLNLQRVSDSNIPDAWHHQMVYGVTNEGVHMCNPLIVETIPNFIKYTNSDSVLLIRRVDVISRWQEGIDLSVLSQRDDPRWQNMDVEGQVKKMLSEPEPYSHSPESRPAGLLADWLFKSHISIPAAYQSGITLCVRKDNVSAYKLLTEEPELPEA
;
A
#
# COMPACT_ATOMS: atom_id res chain seq x y z
N MET A 1 -24.14 -22.57 20.58
CA MET A 1 -24.36 -21.79 19.34
C MET A 1 -23.05 -21.82 18.59
N GLY A 2 -23.00 -22.54 17.47
CA GLY A 2 -21.76 -22.81 16.75
C GLY A 2 -21.23 -21.55 16.08
N ASP A 3 -19.95 -21.27 16.30
CA ASP A 3 -19.17 -20.26 15.60
C ASP A 3 -19.07 -20.69 14.13
N ALA A 4 -19.97 -20.19 13.29
CA ALA A 4 -19.90 -20.39 11.85
C ALA A 4 -18.67 -19.63 11.36
N GLY A 5 -17.59 -20.35 11.08
CA GLY A 5 -16.32 -19.76 10.66
C GLY A 5 -16.51 -18.74 9.55
N HIS A 6 -15.84 -17.59 9.69
CA HIS A 6 -15.94 -16.48 8.75
C HIS A 6 -15.11 -16.80 7.51
N SER A 7 -15.66 -17.58 6.58
CA SER A 7 -15.01 -17.86 5.30
C SER A 7 -15.77 -17.29 4.10
N GLY A 8 -15.01 -16.75 3.15
CA GLY A 8 -15.49 -16.25 1.87
C GLY A 8 -14.35 -16.25 0.87
N PHE A 9 -14.61 -16.68 -0.37
CA PHE A 9 -13.59 -16.81 -1.41
C PHE A 9 -14.13 -16.47 -2.79
N HIS A 10 -13.31 -15.77 -3.57
CA HIS A 10 -13.47 -15.62 -5.02
C HIS A 10 -12.78 -16.73 -5.80
N TRP A 11 -11.60 -17.15 -5.31
CA TRP A 11 -10.80 -18.23 -5.89
C TRP A 11 -10.37 -19.19 -4.79
N THR A 12 -10.35 -20.48 -5.11
CA THR A 12 -9.56 -21.45 -4.33
C THR A 12 -8.06 -21.14 -4.46
N LEU A 13 -7.21 -21.70 -3.59
CA LEU A 13 -5.75 -21.55 -3.74
C LEU A 13 -5.24 -22.06 -5.10
N ALA A 14 -5.79 -23.16 -5.61
CA ALA A 14 -5.44 -23.71 -6.93
C ALA A 14 -5.83 -22.74 -8.07
N GLU A 15 -7.00 -22.13 -7.99
CA GLU A 15 -7.42 -21.11 -8.95
C GLU A 15 -6.57 -19.83 -8.83
N ALA A 16 -6.30 -19.36 -7.62
CA ALA A 16 -5.46 -18.18 -7.42
C ALA A 16 -4.04 -18.41 -7.96
N THR A 17 -3.50 -19.61 -7.78
CA THR A 17 -2.18 -20.02 -8.31
C THR A 17 -2.15 -19.99 -9.82
N SER A 18 -3.21 -20.44 -10.48
CA SER A 18 -3.28 -20.54 -11.96
C SER A 18 -3.73 -19.25 -12.63
N LYS A 19 -4.62 -18.46 -12.00
CA LYS A 19 -5.29 -17.31 -12.64
C LYS A 19 -4.64 -15.97 -12.32
N GLN A 20 -3.98 -15.83 -11.17
CA GLN A 20 -3.41 -14.54 -10.79
C GLN A 20 -2.40 -14.06 -11.84
N VAL A 21 -2.33 -12.75 -11.98
CA VAL A 21 -1.19 -12.06 -12.59
C VAL A 21 -0.27 -11.64 -11.45
N THR A 22 1.01 -12.00 -11.58
CA THR A 22 2.08 -11.48 -10.73
C THR A 22 2.56 -10.15 -11.28
N GLN A 23 3.18 -9.34 -10.42
CA GLN A 23 3.53 -7.94 -10.71
C GLN A 23 4.11 -7.74 -12.12
N ILE A 24 3.41 -6.92 -12.91
CA ILE A 24 3.70 -6.71 -14.35
C ILE A 24 4.83 -5.70 -14.61
N GLY A 25 5.35 -5.05 -13.57
CA GLY A 25 6.39 -4.03 -13.70
C GLY A 25 6.71 -3.30 -12.40
N ALA A 26 7.73 -2.45 -12.44
CA ALA A 26 8.13 -1.64 -11.29
C ALA A 26 7.00 -0.70 -10.84
N SER A 27 6.70 -0.66 -9.54
CA SER A 27 5.60 0.13 -8.95
C SER A 27 4.19 -0.22 -9.47
N ALA A 28 4.03 -1.33 -10.19
CA ALA A 28 2.77 -1.71 -10.85
C ALA A 28 1.85 -2.60 -9.98
N CYS A 29 2.07 -2.67 -8.66
CA CYS A 29 1.27 -3.54 -7.78
C CYS A 29 -0.23 -3.23 -7.83
N GLY A 30 -0.60 -1.94 -7.92
CA GLY A 30 -2.00 -1.55 -8.05
C GLY A 30 -2.60 -1.87 -9.40
N ALA A 31 -1.89 -1.65 -10.51
CA ALA A 31 -2.33 -2.10 -11.84
C ALA A 31 -2.53 -3.62 -11.88
N THR A 32 -1.62 -4.39 -11.28
CA THR A 32 -1.78 -5.84 -11.13
C THR A 32 -2.99 -6.22 -10.26
N ALA A 33 -3.28 -5.48 -9.19
CA ALA A 33 -4.48 -5.70 -8.39
C ALA A 33 -5.77 -5.44 -9.19
N VAL A 34 -5.79 -4.40 -10.03
CA VAL A 34 -6.90 -4.11 -10.96
C VAL A 34 -7.10 -5.26 -11.95
N ILE A 35 -6.02 -5.75 -12.58
CA ILE A 35 -6.09 -6.90 -13.51
C ILE A 35 -6.70 -8.12 -12.82
N ASN A 36 -6.20 -8.49 -11.65
CA ASN A 36 -6.73 -9.64 -10.89
C ASN A 36 -8.19 -9.44 -10.51
N THR A 37 -8.58 -8.22 -10.14
CA THR A 37 -9.96 -7.86 -9.81
C THR A 37 -10.90 -8.04 -11.00
N LEU A 38 -10.53 -7.52 -12.17
CA LEU A 38 -11.33 -7.69 -13.39
C LEU A 38 -11.45 -9.16 -13.80
N LYS A 39 -10.39 -9.97 -13.62
CA LYS A 39 -10.47 -11.43 -13.81
C LYS A 39 -11.48 -12.09 -12.89
N VAL A 40 -11.52 -11.72 -11.60
CA VAL A 40 -12.54 -12.24 -10.66
C VAL A 40 -13.95 -11.83 -11.09
N LEU A 41 -14.11 -10.56 -11.51
CA LEU A 41 -15.39 -10.02 -12.00
C LEU A 41 -15.77 -10.51 -13.40
N LYS A 42 -14.95 -11.39 -14.01
CA LYS A 42 -15.16 -11.96 -15.35
C LYS A 42 -15.31 -10.89 -16.43
N ILE A 43 -14.49 -9.85 -16.35
CA ILE A 43 -14.38 -8.79 -17.36
C ILE A 43 -13.10 -9.06 -18.14
N GLU A 44 -13.25 -9.48 -19.39
CA GLU A 44 -12.14 -9.82 -20.27
C GLU A 44 -11.62 -8.57 -20.96
N LYS A 45 -10.41 -8.17 -20.59
CA LYS A 45 -9.68 -7.03 -21.14
C LYS A 45 -8.21 -7.36 -21.25
N ASP A 46 -7.55 -6.74 -22.21
CA ASP A 46 -6.11 -6.92 -22.38
C ASP A 46 -5.35 -6.33 -21.19
N GLN A 47 -4.27 -7.00 -20.76
CA GLN A 47 -3.53 -6.58 -19.58
C GLN A 47 -2.80 -5.24 -19.78
N GLU A 48 -2.35 -4.95 -21.00
CA GLU A 48 -1.71 -3.67 -21.35
C GLU A 48 -2.75 -2.54 -21.39
N GLU A 49 -3.96 -2.82 -21.92
CA GLU A 49 -5.10 -1.88 -21.86
C GLU A 49 -5.43 -1.54 -20.40
N ILE A 50 -5.54 -2.55 -19.52
CA ILE A 50 -5.79 -2.31 -18.10
C ILE A 50 -4.63 -1.54 -17.45
N ALA A 51 -3.37 -1.94 -17.71
CA ALA A 51 -2.21 -1.30 -17.11
C ALA A 51 -2.08 0.18 -17.51
N SER A 52 -2.39 0.51 -18.78
CA SER A 52 -2.39 1.88 -19.27
C SER A 52 -3.55 2.73 -18.73
N ALA A 53 -4.68 2.09 -18.38
CA ALA A 53 -5.80 2.76 -17.73
C ALA A 53 -5.50 3.18 -16.28
N VAL A 54 -4.57 2.49 -15.61
CA VAL A 54 -4.16 2.83 -14.23
C VAL A 54 -2.97 3.79 -14.25
N ASN A 55 -3.15 4.98 -13.68
CA ASN A 55 -2.16 6.06 -13.63
C ASN A 55 -0.95 5.75 -12.72
N THR A 56 -0.11 4.80 -13.14
CA THR A 56 1.04 4.32 -12.37
C THR A 56 2.22 5.28 -12.52
N ARG A 57 2.58 5.95 -11.42
CA ARG A 57 3.69 6.91 -11.38
C ARG A 57 5.00 6.19 -11.04
N LEU A 58 6.06 6.49 -11.77
CA LEU A 58 7.38 5.90 -11.53
C LEU A 58 8.21 6.73 -10.56
N ARG A 59 9.16 6.06 -9.90
CA ARG A 59 10.15 6.70 -9.02
C ARG A 59 11.23 7.36 -9.87
N ALA A 60 11.64 8.57 -9.48
CA ALA A 60 12.77 9.26 -10.11
C ALA A 60 14.10 8.74 -9.54
N ASN A 61 14.41 7.45 -9.76
CA ASN A 61 15.51 6.74 -9.08
C ASN A 61 16.89 7.39 -9.27
N ASN A 62 17.10 8.11 -10.37
CA ASN A 62 18.36 8.77 -10.73
C ASN A 62 18.36 10.28 -10.47
N ALA A 63 17.29 10.82 -9.87
CA ALA A 63 17.20 12.24 -9.58
C ALA A 63 17.97 12.63 -8.30
N PRO A 64 18.33 13.91 -8.13
CA PRO A 64 18.89 14.41 -6.87
C PRO A 64 17.92 14.19 -5.69
N LEU A 65 18.46 14.28 -4.48
CA LEU A 65 17.74 13.88 -3.27
C LEU A 65 16.34 14.49 -3.13
N PRO A 66 16.11 15.81 -3.29
CA PRO A 66 14.78 16.38 -3.13
C PRO A 66 13.76 15.83 -4.14
N GLU A 67 14.12 15.81 -5.43
CA GLU A 67 13.27 15.29 -6.51
C GLU A 67 12.98 13.79 -6.33
N TYR A 68 13.98 13.04 -5.88
CA TYR A 68 13.79 11.63 -5.53
C TYR A 68 12.74 11.49 -4.42
N LEU A 69 12.89 12.21 -3.29
CA LEU A 69 11.93 12.15 -2.18
C LEU A 69 10.52 12.58 -2.61
N PHE A 70 10.40 13.64 -3.41
CA PHE A 70 9.11 14.06 -3.96
C PHE A 70 8.50 12.97 -4.83
N SER A 71 9.27 12.37 -5.74
CA SER A 71 8.77 11.26 -6.56
C SER A 71 8.34 10.08 -5.70
N ARG A 72 9.06 9.77 -4.61
CA ARG A 72 8.75 8.68 -3.69
C ARG A 72 7.44 8.89 -2.93
N SER A 73 7.10 10.13 -2.59
CA SER A 73 5.84 10.45 -1.90
C SER A 73 4.58 10.14 -2.72
N ILE A 74 4.70 10.07 -4.06
CA ILE A 74 3.58 9.87 -5.00
C ILE A 74 3.74 8.66 -5.94
N ALA A 75 4.90 8.00 -5.95
CA ALA A 75 5.18 6.88 -6.86
C ALA A 75 4.24 5.70 -6.58
N GLY A 76 3.89 4.96 -7.63
CA GLY A 76 2.87 3.92 -7.64
C GLY A 76 1.48 4.49 -7.97
N VAL A 77 0.45 4.02 -7.28
CA VAL A 77 -0.95 4.42 -7.51
C VAL A 77 -1.65 4.65 -6.19
N THR A 78 -2.58 5.59 -6.14
CA THR A 78 -3.47 5.80 -4.99
C THR A 78 -4.73 4.94 -5.11
N HIS A 79 -5.56 4.89 -4.05
CA HIS A 79 -6.88 4.24 -4.13
C HIS A 79 -7.78 4.94 -5.17
N ALA A 80 -7.65 6.25 -5.35
CA ALA A 80 -8.38 7.01 -6.37
C ALA A 80 -7.95 6.61 -7.79
N ASP A 81 -6.65 6.46 -8.04
CA ASP A 81 -6.15 5.96 -9.33
C ASP A 81 -6.63 4.52 -9.60
N ILE A 82 -6.78 3.68 -8.56
CA ILE A 82 -7.34 2.33 -8.67
C ILE A 82 -8.82 2.39 -9.07
N ILE A 83 -9.63 3.22 -8.41
CA ILE A 83 -11.06 3.39 -8.72
C ILE A 83 -11.23 3.90 -10.16
N GLU A 84 -10.50 4.95 -10.54
CA GLU A 84 -10.54 5.51 -11.89
C GLU A 84 -10.07 4.49 -12.93
N GLY A 85 -9.00 3.75 -12.63
CA GLY A 85 -8.48 2.69 -13.47
C GLY A 85 -9.48 1.55 -13.68
N LEU A 86 -10.20 1.13 -12.63
CA LEU A 86 -11.27 0.13 -12.72
C LEU A 86 -12.44 0.62 -13.57
N GLU A 87 -12.92 1.85 -13.36
CA GLU A 87 -14.01 2.43 -14.16
C GLU A 87 -13.59 2.51 -15.64
N LYS A 88 -12.39 3.04 -15.95
CA LYS A 88 -11.89 3.13 -17.33
C LYS A 88 -11.70 1.78 -17.98
N ALA A 89 -10.97 0.87 -17.34
CA ALA A 89 -10.64 -0.43 -17.91
C ALA A 89 -11.89 -1.32 -18.09
N SER A 90 -12.88 -1.19 -17.21
CA SER A 90 -14.15 -1.92 -17.33
C SER A 90 -15.17 -1.27 -18.26
N GLY A 91 -14.86 -0.14 -18.91
CA GLY A 91 -15.85 0.60 -19.69
C GLY A 91 -17.06 1.08 -18.86
N GLY A 92 -16.85 1.29 -17.56
CA GLY A 92 -17.88 1.68 -16.61
C GLY A 92 -18.74 0.54 -16.07
N GLU A 93 -18.40 -0.73 -16.30
CA GLU A 93 -19.16 -1.87 -15.77
C GLU A 93 -18.94 -2.11 -14.26
N VAL A 94 -17.82 -1.63 -13.71
CA VAL A 94 -17.46 -1.80 -12.30
C VAL A 94 -17.72 -0.52 -11.52
N PHE A 95 -18.37 -0.64 -10.37
CA PHE A 95 -18.41 0.41 -9.36
C PHE A 95 -17.43 0.07 -8.24
N SER A 96 -16.69 1.07 -7.78
CA SER A 96 -15.72 0.90 -6.72
C SER A 96 -15.80 2.02 -5.70
N ARG A 97 -15.57 1.66 -4.43
CA ARG A 97 -15.54 2.61 -3.32
C ARG A 97 -14.45 2.25 -2.33
N PHE A 98 -13.72 3.25 -1.88
CA PHE A 98 -12.68 3.12 -0.87
C PHE A 98 -13.24 3.35 0.54
N PHE A 99 -12.81 2.53 1.48
CA PHE A 99 -13.08 2.65 2.92
C PHE A 99 -11.75 2.85 3.63
N HIS A 100 -11.59 4.03 4.23
CA HIS A 100 -10.37 4.41 4.92
C HIS A 100 -10.34 3.76 6.30
N LEU A 101 -9.26 3.04 6.63
CA LEU A 101 -9.15 2.29 7.88
C LEU A 101 -8.26 2.97 8.95
N TYR A 102 -7.76 4.17 8.63
CA TYR A 102 -7.08 5.08 9.54
C TYR A 102 -7.88 6.38 9.72
N PRO A 103 -7.93 7.02 10.91
CA PRO A 103 -7.61 6.43 12.20
C PRO A 103 -8.43 5.17 12.45
N LYS A 104 -8.10 4.44 13.52
CA LYS A 104 -8.71 3.15 13.85
C LYS A 104 -10.23 3.20 13.74
N ARG A 105 -10.82 2.21 13.06
CA ARG A 105 -12.28 2.08 12.87
C ARG A 105 -12.89 1.03 13.81
N VAL A 106 -14.16 1.20 14.15
CA VAL A 106 -14.96 0.21 14.90
C VAL A 106 -15.56 -0.79 13.92
N VAL A 107 -14.80 -1.81 13.56
CA VAL A 107 -15.23 -2.85 12.61
C VAL A 107 -14.60 -4.20 12.95
N ASN A 108 -15.37 -5.28 12.84
CA ASN A 108 -14.80 -6.63 12.76
C ASN A 108 -14.37 -6.88 11.31
N LEU A 109 -13.12 -6.54 11.01
CA LEU A 109 -12.62 -6.53 9.63
C LEU A 109 -12.74 -7.90 8.91
N PRO A 110 -12.41 -9.05 9.52
CA PRO A 110 -12.67 -10.36 8.92
C PRO A 110 -14.14 -10.58 8.55
N SER A 111 -15.07 -10.36 9.48
CA SER A 111 -16.50 -10.56 9.23
C SER A 111 -17.03 -9.62 8.16
N TRP A 112 -16.56 -8.36 8.16
CA TRP A 112 -16.94 -7.34 7.19
C TRP A 112 -16.45 -7.69 5.78
N LEU A 113 -15.18 -8.08 5.63
CA LEU A 113 -14.63 -8.52 4.34
C LEU A 113 -15.35 -9.77 3.81
N THR A 114 -15.58 -10.78 4.67
CA THR A 114 -16.31 -11.99 4.30
C THR A 114 -17.74 -11.66 3.84
N GLY A 115 -18.42 -10.74 4.54
CA GLY A 115 -19.75 -10.27 4.16
C GLY A 115 -19.79 -9.63 2.77
N TRP A 116 -18.78 -8.84 2.40
CA TRP A 116 -18.65 -8.24 1.07
C TRP A 116 -18.30 -9.25 -0.01
N ILE A 117 -17.34 -10.14 0.27
CA ILE A 117 -16.94 -11.21 -0.66
C ILE A 117 -18.13 -12.10 -1.01
N ASN A 118 -18.93 -12.48 -0.01
CA ASN A 118 -20.12 -13.32 -0.21
C ASN A 118 -21.24 -12.63 -1.00
N GLN A 119 -21.20 -11.29 -1.09
CA GLN A 119 -22.10 -10.51 -1.95
C GLN A 119 -21.54 -10.30 -3.37
N GLY A 120 -20.35 -10.83 -3.65
CA GLY A 120 -19.68 -10.70 -4.94
C GLY A 120 -18.80 -9.46 -5.08
N ALA A 121 -18.54 -8.72 -3.99
CA ALA A 121 -17.58 -7.62 -4.01
C ALA A 121 -16.14 -8.15 -3.91
N VAL A 122 -15.24 -7.57 -4.69
CA VAL A 122 -13.83 -7.94 -4.74
C VAL A 122 -13.02 -6.85 -4.04
N PRO A 123 -12.40 -7.14 -2.87
CA PRO A 123 -11.60 -6.16 -2.16
C PRO A 123 -10.19 -6.04 -2.75
N ILE A 124 -9.69 -4.81 -2.82
CA ILE A 124 -8.27 -4.48 -3.00
C ILE A 124 -7.81 -3.77 -1.72
N ALA A 125 -6.79 -4.32 -1.07
CA ALA A 125 -6.20 -3.72 0.11
C ALA A 125 -5.04 -2.78 -0.28
N THR A 126 -5.06 -1.57 0.27
CA THR A 126 -3.93 -0.62 0.25
C THR A 126 -3.19 -0.72 1.58
N LEU A 127 -1.97 -1.24 1.52
CA LEU A 127 -1.23 -1.75 2.67
C LEU A 127 0.04 -0.94 2.92
N ASN A 128 0.24 -0.49 4.16
CA ASN A 128 1.55 -0.02 4.61
C ASN A 128 2.31 -1.15 5.31
N LEU A 129 3.09 -1.90 4.53
CA LEU A 129 3.88 -3.03 5.04
C LEU A 129 5.03 -2.59 5.96
N GLN A 130 5.37 -1.30 6.00
CA GLN A 130 6.43 -0.73 6.85
C GLN A 130 6.04 -0.68 8.34
N ARG A 131 4.78 -1.01 8.68
CA ARG A 131 4.25 -0.90 10.06
C ARG A 131 4.51 -2.11 10.96
N VAL A 132 4.93 -3.24 10.41
CA VAL A 132 5.04 -4.51 11.18
C VAL A 132 6.46 -5.07 11.18
N SER A 133 7.32 -4.66 10.24
CA SER A 133 8.67 -5.20 10.13
C SER A 133 9.67 -4.35 10.90
N ASP A 134 10.32 -4.93 11.92
CA ASP A 134 11.36 -4.25 12.70
C ASP A 134 12.77 -4.42 12.09
N SER A 135 12.99 -5.46 11.28
CA SER A 135 14.33 -5.84 10.79
C SER A 135 14.50 -5.77 9.27
N ASN A 136 13.42 -5.92 8.49
CA ASN A 136 13.45 -5.83 7.03
C ASN A 136 12.25 -5.00 6.56
N ILE A 137 12.31 -3.69 6.81
CA ILE A 137 11.25 -2.74 6.46
C ILE A 137 11.09 -2.71 4.93
N PRO A 138 9.90 -3.04 4.39
CA PRO A 138 9.66 -2.95 2.95
C PRO A 138 9.88 -1.54 2.43
N ASP A 139 10.29 -1.42 1.17
CA ASP A 139 10.64 -0.12 0.61
C ASP A 139 9.41 0.72 0.21
N ALA A 140 8.20 0.16 0.14
CA ALA A 140 7.02 0.91 -0.30
C ALA A 140 5.70 0.37 0.26
N TRP A 141 4.67 1.18 0.08
CA TRP A 141 3.27 0.75 0.16
C TRP A 141 2.95 -0.26 -0.93
N HIS A 142 1.95 -1.09 -0.69
CA HIS A 142 1.58 -2.18 -1.59
C HIS A 142 0.07 -2.26 -1.80
N HIS A 143 -0.33 -2.73 -2.97
CA HIS A 143 -1.73 -3.01 -3.29
C HIS A 143 -1.91 -4.48 -3.63
N GLN A 144 -2.88 -5.13 -2.99
CA GLN A 144 -3.15 -6.54 -3.22
C GLN A 144 -4.64 -6.79 -3.29
N MET A 145 -5.07 -7.56 -4.29
CA MET A 145 -6.44 -8.06 -4.32
C MET A 145 -6.60 -9.15 -3.26
N VAL A 146 -7.66 -9.06 -2.46
CA VAL A 146 -8.08 -10.09 -1.51
C VAL A 146 -8.95 -11.09 -2.25
N TYR A 147 -8.50 -12.33 -2.35
CA TYR A 147 -9.28 -13.39 -2.99
C TYR A 147 -10.01 -14.29 -1.99
N GLY A 148 -9.74 -14.14 -0.69
CA GLY A 148 -10.52 -14.81 0.34
C GLY A 148 -10.14 -14.44 1.77
N VAL A 149 -10.96 -14.87 2.71
CA VAL A 149 -10.76 -14.70 4.16
C VAL A 149 -11.09 -16.03 4.85
N THR A 150 -10.28 -16.41 5.82
CA THR A 150 -10.51 -17.57 6.69
C THR A 150 -10.09 -17.28 8.12
N ASN A 151 -10.20 -18.29 8.99
CA ASN A 151 -9.63 -18.25 10.34
C ASN A 151 -8.08 -18.16 10.34
N GLU A 152 -7.41 -18.57 9.25
CA GLU A 152 -5.94 -18.44 9.13
C GLU A 152 -5.54 -17.00 8.84
N GLY A 153 -6.37 -16.27 8.09
CA GLY A 153 -6.08 -14.89 7.74
C GLY A 153 -6.76 -14.39 6.49
N VAL A 154 -6.22 -13.29 5.96
CA VAL A 154 -6.64 -12.69 4.70
C VAL A 154 -5.76 -13.24 3.57
N HIS A 155 -6.40 -13.86 2.58
CA HIS A 155 -5.75 -14.43 1.42
C HIS A 155 -5.65 -13.39 0.31
N MET A 156 -4.43 -13.06 -0.09
CA MET A 156 -4.13 -12.02 -1.06
C MET A 156 -3.29 -12.55 -2.21
N CYS A 157 -3.37 -11.92 -3.38
CA CYS A 157 -2.50 -12.21 -4.51
C CYS A 157 -1.48 -11.10 -4.77
N ASN A 158 -0.50 -11.43 -5.61
CA ASN A 158 0.64 -10.57 -5.95
C ASN A 158 1.46 -10.05 -4.74
N PRO A 159 2.20 -10.93 -4.03
CA PRO A 159 2.30 -12.38 -4.20
C PRO A 159 1.13 -13.13 -3.53
N LEU A 160 1.00 -14.44 -3.75
CA LEU A 160 0.09 -15.26 -2.95
C LEU A 160 0.59 -15.34 -1.52
N ILE A 161 -0.22 -14.85 -0.60
CA ILE A 161 0.08 -14.85 0.82
C ILE A 161 -1.21 -15.00 1.62
N VAL A 162 -1.09 -15.63 2.78
CA VAL A 162 -2.10 -15.58 3.83
C VAL A 162 -1.50 -14.73 4.94
N GLU A 163 -2.06 -13.55 5.15
CA GLU A 163 -1.62 -12.68 6.24
C GLU A 163 -2.53 -12.82 7.45
N THR A 164 -1.93 -12.92 8.62
CA THR A 164 -2.65 -13.02 9.88
C THR A 164 -3.53 -11.78 10.09
N ILE A 165 -4.72 -11.95 10.68
CA ILE A 165 -5.63 -10.83 10.94
C ILE A 165 -4.96 -9.68 11.70
N PRO A 166 -4.17 -9.91 12.78
CA PRO A 166 -3.50 -8.83 13.49
C PRO A 166 -2.55 -8.00 12.62
N ASN A 167 -1.77 -8.64 11.75
CA ASN A 167 -0.84 -7.93 10.85
C ASN A 167 -1.59 -7.20 9.74
N PHE A 168 -2.61 -7.84 9.15
CA PHE A 168 -3.43 -7.23 8.13
C PHE A 168 -4.11 -5.94 8.64
N ILE A 169 -4.62 -5.96 9.89
CA ILE A 169 -5.14 -4.76 10.55
C ILE A 169 -4.06 -3.68 10.71
N LYS A 170 -2.83 -4.04 11.13
CA LYS A 170 -1.73 -3.06 11.24
C LYS A 170 -1.33 -2.44 9.90
N TYR A 171 -1.35 -3.21 8.82
CA TYR A 171 -1.03 -2.69 7.48
C TYR A 171 -2.12 -1.76 6.94
N THR A 172 -3.37 -2.06 7.23
CA THR A 172 -4.54 -1.32 6.72
C THR A 172 -4.96 -0.17 7.62
N ASN A 173 -4.47 -0.10 8.87
CA ASN A 173 -4.67 1.01 9.78
C ASN A 173 -3.33 1.75 10.03
N SER A 174 -2.95 2.59 9.07
CA SER A 174 -1.70 3.34 9.06
C SER A 174 -1.91 4.76 8.56
N ASP A 175 -1.25 5.69 9.21
CA ASP A 175 -1.02 7.04 8.72
C ASP A 175 -0.42 7.01 7.30
N SER A 176 -0.68 8.06 6.52
CA SER A 176 -0.13 8.31 5.19
C SER A 176 1.35 8.73 5.23
N VAL A 177 2.21 7.83 5.70
CA VAL A 177 3.66 8.02 5.87
C VAL A 177 4.44 6.95 5.12
N LEU A 178 5.55 7.34 4.50
CA LEU A 178 6.51 6.44 3.87
C LEU A 178 7.88 6.60 4.54
N LEU A 179 8.49 5.47 4.91
CA LEU A 179 9.86 5.42 5.39
C LEU A 179 10.82 5.29 4.21
N ILE A 180 11.86 6.12 4.19
CA ILE A 180 12.93 6.11 3.18
C ILE A 180 14.24 5.70 3.85
N ARG A 181 14.90 4.67 3.30
CA ARG A 181 16.14 4.12 3.85
C ARG A 181 17.28 5.13 3.81
N ARG A 182 18.15 5.07 4.82
CA ARG A 182 19.38 5.86 4.89
C ARG A 182 20.23 5.76 3.63
N VAL A 183 20.44 4.55 3.11
CA VAL A 183 21.25 4.33 1.89
C VAL A 183 20.69 5.08 0.69
N ASP A 184 19.36 5.21 0.59
CA ASP A 184 18.72 5.93 -0.52
C ASP A 184 18.88 7.45 -0.39
N VAL A 185 18.96 7.96 0.85
CA VAL A 185 19.23 9.37 1.14
C VAL A 185 20.69 9.71 0.87
N ILE A 186 21.63 8.95 1.45
CA ILE A 186 23.07 9.21 1.36
C ILE A 186 23.58 9.08 -0.07
N SER A 187 23.18 8.03 -0.79
CA SER A 187 23.65 7.80 -2.18
C SER A 187 23.22 8.88 -3.17
N ARG A 188 22.24 9.71 -2.82
CA ARG A 188 21.68 10.79 -3.67
C ARG A 188 22.04 12.18 -3.16
N TRP A 189 22.71 12.28 -2.03
CA TRP A 189 23.21 13.55 -1.52
C TRP A 189 24.41 14.02 -2.35
N GLN A 190 24.42 15.30 -2.67
CA GLN A 190 25.53 15.98 -3.32
C GLN A 190 25.74 17.33 -2.64
N GLU A 191 26.99 17.74 -2.50
CA GLU A 191 27.32 19.05 -1.94
C GLU A 191 26.70 20.16 -2.80
N GLY A 192 26.08 21.15 -2.16
CA GLY A 192 25.41 22.26 -2.85
C GLY A 192 23.94 22.05 -3.18
N ILE A 193 23.35 20.87 -2.91
CA ILE A 193 21.89 20.70 -2.98
C ILE A 193 21.21 21.56 -1.90
N ASP A 194 20.28 22.42 -2.33
CA ASP A 194 19.42 23.17 -1.40
C ASP A 194 18.33 22.24 -0.81
N LEU A 195 18.41 21.98 0.49
CA LEU A 195 17.42 21.18 1.21
C LEU A 195 16.19 21.98 1.64
N SER A 196 16.24 23.32 1.61
CA SER A 196 15.12 24.16 2.05
C SER A 196 13.87 23.97 1.18
N VAL A 197 14.06 23.49 -0.05
CA VAL A 197 12.98 23.12 -0.98
C VAL A 197 12.07 22.02 -0.43
N LEU A 198 12.57 21.17 0.48
CA LEU A 198 11.75 20.14 1.14
C LEU A 198 10.67 20.77 2.03
N SER A 199 10.96 21.94 2.61
CA SER A 199 10.06 22.67 3.51
C SER A 199 9.12 23.64 2.78
N GLN A 200 9.34 23.89 1.49
CA GLN A 200 8.59 24.86 0.67
C GLN A 200 7.49 24.20 -0.19
N ARG A 201 7.07 22.99 0.16
CA ARG A 201 6.06 22.23 -0.60
C ARG A 201 4.64 22.69 -0.26
N ASP A 202 3.75 22.60 -1.25
CA ASP A 202 2.32 22.88 -1.07
C ASP A 202 1.65 21.95 -0.06
N ASP A 203 2.15 20.71 0.05
CA ASP A 203 1.70 19.77 1.08
C ASP A 203 2.36 20.11 2.43
N PRO A 204 1.61 20.67 3.40
CA PRO A 204 2.17 21.14 4.67
C PRO A 204 2.74 20.01 5.52
N ARG A 205 2.42 18.74 5.21
CA ARG A 205 2.97 17.59 5.94
C ARG A 205 4.49 17.51 5.82
N TRP A 206 5.10 17.99 4.74
CA TRP A 206 6.56 18.03 4.61
C TRP A 206 7.21 18.90 5.69
N GLN A 207 6.60 20.06 5.96
CA GLN A 207 7.03 20.95 7.04
C GLN A 207 6.68 20.37 8.41
N ASN A 208 5.45 19.89 8.60
CA ASN A 208 5.00 19.35 9.90
C ASN A 208 5.81 18.13 10.35
N MET A 209 6.31 17.34 9.41
CA MET A 209 7.18 16.19 9.68
C MET A 209 8.66 16.56 9.78
N ASP A 210 9.03 17.83 9.58
CA ASP A 210 10.42 18.31 9.54
C ASP A 210 11.32 17.42 8.66
N VAL A 211 10.89 17.15 7.42
CA VAL A 211 11.64 16.25 6.53
C VAL A 211 13.05 16.78 6.26
N GLU A 212 13.18 18.11 6.12
CA GLU A 212 14.47 18.79 5.99
C GLU A 212 15.39 18.52 7.18
N GLY A 213 14.92 18.74 8.42
CA GLY A 213 15.69 18.48 9.63
C GLY A 213 16.04 17.00 9.80
N GLN A 214 15.14 16.09 9.42
CA GLN A 214 15.41 14.65 9.39
C GLN A 214 16.58 14.30 8.45
N VAL A 215 16.59 14.84 7.23
CA VAL A 215 17.67 14.64 6.25
C VAL A 215 18.98 15.23 6.76
N LYS A 216 18.97 16.49 7.21
CA LYS A 216 20.17 17.16 7.76
C LYS A 216 20.79 16.37 8.90
N LYS A 217 19.96 15.90 9.83
CA LYS A 217 20.40 15.04 10.93
C LYS A 217 21.05 13.75 10.41
N MET A 218 20.39 13.05 9.48
CA MET A 218 20.91 11.81 8.90
C MET A 218 22.27 12.00 8.21
N LEU A 219 22.45 13.09 7.45
CA LEU A 219 23.70 13.42 6.77
C LEU A 219 24.83 13.81 7.73
N SER A 220 24.50 14.36 8.90
CA SER A 220 25.48 14.72 9.94
C SER A 220 25.93 13.53 10.80
N GLU A 221 25.15 12.45 10.82
CA GLU A 221 25.50 11.24 11.57
C GLU A 221 26.65 10.49 10.86
N PRO A 222 27.68 10.03 11.59
CA PRO A 222 28.79 9.30 10.98
C PRO A 222 28.30 7.99 10.34
N GLU A 223 28.94 7.59 9.24
CA GLU A 223 28.67 6.31 8.58
C GLU A 223 28.89 5.15 9.58
N PRO A 224 27.90 4.28 9.83
CA PRO A 224 28.06 3.16 10.77
C PRO A 224 29.07 2.10 10.29
N TYR A 225 29.61 2.25 9.08
CA TYR A 225 30.56 1.32 8.44
C TYR A 225 32.00 1.86 8.31
N SER A 226 32.28 3.10 8.70
CA SER A 226 33.62 3.70 8.52
C SER A 226 34.61 3.42 9.64
N HIS A 227 34.24 2.63 10.65
CA HIS A 227 35.14 2.21 11.73
C HIS A 227 35.36 0.70 11.72
N SER A 228 36.57 0.27 12.12
CA SER A 228 36.98 -1.12 12.18
C SER A 228 35.92 -1.99 12.87
N PRO A 229 35.79 -3.29 12.52
CA PRO A 229 34.84 -4.22 13.16
C PRO A 229 34.92 -4.22 14.70
N GLU A 230 36.08 -3.86 15.24
CA GLU A 230 36.40 -3.78 16.67
C GLU A 230 35.84 -2.53 17.37
N SER A 231 35.42 -1.51 16.62
CA SER A 231 34.90 -0.23 17.14
C SER A 231 33.36 -0.16 17.13
N ARG A 232 32.67 -1.20 16.65
CA ARG A 232 31.21 -1.24 16.68
C ARG A 232 30.76 -1.34 18.14
N PRO A 233 29.85 -0.48 18.63
CA PRO A 233 29.03 -0.89 19.77
C PRO A 233 28.30 -2.17 19.35
N ALA A 234 28.54 -3.26 20.08
CA ALA A 234 27.98 -4.56 19.74
C ALA A 234 26.43 -4.55 19.85
N GLY A 235 25.75 -5.01 18.81
CA GLY A 235 24.30 -5.24 18.84
C GLY A 235 23.43 -3.98 18.92
N LEU A 236 22.24 -4.12 19.52
CA LEU A 236 21.11 -3.18 19.64
C LEU A 236 21.45 -1.69 19.89
N LEU A 237 22.64 -1.38 20.42
CA LEU A 237 23.14 -0.01 20.60
C LEU A 237 23.44 0.71 19.28
N ALA A 238 23.94 0.01 18.25
CA ALA A 238 24.18 0.62 16.94
C ALA A 238 22.84 1.00 16.25
N ASP A 239 21.82 0.15 16.34
CA ASP A 239 20.48 0.43 15.82
C ASP A 239 19.76 1.56 16.59
N TRP A 240 20.10 1.73 17.87
CA TRP A 240 19.59 2.83 18.70
C TRP A 240 20.27 4.18 18.42
N LEU A 241 21.54 4.17 18.01
CA LEU A 241 22.33 5.40 17.79
C LEU A 241 22.12 6.05 16.42
N PHE A 242 21.71 5.28 15.39
CA PHE A 242 21.60 5.78 14.02
C PHE A 242 20.17 5.67 13.47
N LYS A 243 19.66 6.75 12.86
CA LYS A 243 18.38 6.64 12.14
C LYS A 243 18.56 5.81 10.88
N SER A 244 17.90 4.66 10.82
CA SER A 244 17.89 3.79 9.64
C SER A 244 17.02 4.35 8.49
N HIS A 245 16.03 5.18 8.83
CA HIS A 245 15.08 5.77 7.89
C HIS A 245 14.73 7.23 8.24
N ILE A 246 14.34 8.00 7.24
CA ILE A 246 13.53 9.22 7.42
C ILE A 246 12.06 8.90 7.10
N SER A 247 11.15 9.69 7.66
CA SER A 247 9.73 9.63 7.35
C SER A 247 9.34 10.78 6.45
N ILE A 248 8.65 10.49 5.35
CA ILE A 248 8.07 11.49 4.44
C ILE A 248 6.56 11.30 4.30
N PRO A 249 5.81 12.33 3.88
CA PRO A 249 4.40 12.17 3.52
C PRO A 249 4.23 11.17 2.38
N ALA A 250 3.17 10.38 2.43
CA ALA A 250 2.74 9.51 1.34
C ALA A 250 1.38 9.99 0.79
N ALA A 251 1.17 9.85 -0.52
CA ALA A 251 -0.13 10.07 -1.16
C ALA A 251 -1.14 8.95 -0.87
N TYR A 252 -0.67 7.85 -0.28
CA TYR A 252 -1.47 6.67 0.04
C TYR A 252 -2.33 6.88 1.27
N GLN A 253 -3.48 6.22 1.29
CA GLN A 253 -4.33 6.06 2.45
C GLN A 253 -4.54 4.57 2.65
N SER A 254 -4.40 4.08 3.88
CA SER A 254 -4.52 2.65 4.16
C SER A 254 -5.99 2.26 4.31
N GLY A 255 -6.40 1.19 3.65
CA GLY A 255 -7.81 0.85 3.61
C GLY A 255 -8.14 -0.20 2.57
N ILE A 256 -9.43 -0.30 2.26
CA ILE A 256 -9.98 -1.30 1.35
C ILE A 256 -10.78 -0.61 0.26
N THR A 257 -10.43 -0.85 -1.00
CA THR A 257 -11.30 -0.54 -2.14
C THR A 257 -12.17 -1.77 -2.42
N LEU A 258 -13.48 -1.64 -2.24
CA LEU A 258 -14.44 -2.68 -2.66
C LEU A 258 -14.88 -2.41 -4.09
N CYS A 259 -14.94 -3.47 -4.90
CA CYS A 259 -15.30 -3.40 -6.31
C CYS A 259 -16.45 -4.37 -6.61
N VAL A 260 -17.50 -3.91 -7.27
CA VAL A 260 -18.67 -4.71 -7.65
C VAL A 260 -19.03 -4.45 -9.11
N ARG A 261 -19.56 -5.45 -9.81
CA ARG A 261 -20.22 -5.18 -11.10
C ARG A 261 -21.52 -4.43 -10.85
N LYS A 262 -21.80 -3.42 -11.68
CA LYS A 262 -23.05 -2.65 -11.61
C LYS A 262 -24.29 -3.50 -11.95
N ASP A 263 -24.13 -4.60 -12.68
CA ASP A 263 -25.20 -5.56 -12.97
C ASP A 263 -25.57 -6.48 -11.78
N ASN A 264 -24.69 -6.61 -10.78
CA ASN A 264 -25.05 -7.12 -9.47
C ASN A 264 -25.77 -6.01 -8.69
N VAL A 265 -27.02 -5.74 -9.07
CA VAL A 265 -27.82 -4.61 -8.58
C VAL A 265 -27.90 -4.58 -7.05
N SER A 266 -27.98 -5.74 -6.39
CA SER A 266 -28.02 -5.84 -4.93
C SER A 266 -26.73 -5.33 -4.30
N ALA A 267 -25.58 -5.88 -4.70
CA ALA A 267 -24.29 -5.48 -4.14
C ALA A 267 -23.91 -4.05 -4.52
N TYR A 268 -24.22 -3.63 -5.76
CA TYR A 268 -23.99 -2.27 -6.22
C TYR A 268 -24.78 -1.24 -5.40
N LYS A 269 -26.08 -1.48 -5.19
CA LYS A 269 -26.91 -0.60 -4.36
C LYS A 269 -26.38 -0.55 -2.93
N LEU A 270 -26.10 -1.71 -2.33
CA LEU A 270 -25.58 -1.76 -0.96
C LEU A 270 -24.26 -0.98 -0.83
N LEU A 271 -23.31 -1.18 -1.74
CA LEU A 271 -22.01 -0.50 -1.69
C LEU A 271 -22.12 1.02 -1.90
N THR A 272 -23.08 1.45 -2.71
CA THR A 272 -23.37 2.86 -2.94
C THR A 272 -23.92 3.53 -1.68
N GLU A 273 -24.77 2.82 -0.94
CA GLU A 273 -25.49 3.34 0.24
C GLU A 273 -24.72 3.11 1.56
N GLU A 274 -23.73 2.22 1.58
CA GLU A 274 -22.97 1.87 2.78
C GLU A 274 -22.35 3.13 3.43
N PRO A 275 -22.51 3.38 4.75
CA PRO A 275 -21.84 4.50 5.38
C PRO A 275 -20.32 4.27 5.45
N GLU A 276 -19.55 5.35 5.66
CA GLU A 276 -18.14 5.19 6.04
C GLU A 276 -18.03 4.45 7.39
N LEU A 277 -16.94 3.72 7.58
CA LEU A 277 -16.71 2.99 8.83
C LEU A 277 -16.53 3.99 10.00
N PRO A 278 -17.22 3.78 11.14
CA PRO A 278 -17.15 4.68 12.27
C PRO A 278 -15.75 4.69 12.91
N GLU A 279 -15.28 5.87 13.34
CA GLU A 279 -14.04 6.01 14.10
C GLU A 279 -14.18 5.44 15.51
N ALA A 280 -13.09 4.85 16.00
CA ALA A 280 -12.99 4.24 17.33
C ALA A 280 -12.61 5.25 18.41
#